data_AF-A0A164Q744-F1
#
_entry.id   AF-A0A164Q744-F1
#
_cell.length_a   1.000
_cell.length_b   1.000
_cell.length_c   1.000
_cell.angle_alpha   90.00
_cell.angle_beta   90.00
_cell.angle_gamma   90.00
#
_symmetry.space_group_name_H-M   'P 1'
#
loop_
_entity.id
_entity.type
_entity.pdbx_description
1 polymer ?
#
loop_
_entity_poly.entity_id
_entity_poly.type
_entity_poly.pdbx_seq_one_letter_code
_entity_poly.pdbx_strand_id
1 'polypeptide(L)'
;MARLTAPAVRVLIEQDGTDEFLEYDVQTDNRDAVAWDMTRGKKSWPQMQDAPMLWATFVAWSALRRSSVIALSVDDFLSKCVQAQVITPDGDAVDAENADQVAVDPTPPGHESA
;
A
#
# COMPACT_ATOMS: atom_id res chain seq x y z
N MET A 1 17.76 -5.95 13.20
CA MET A 1 16.31 -5.95 12.92
C MET A 1 16.15 -6.07 11.40
N ALA A 2 15.29 -6.96 10.92
CA ALA A 2 14.99 -7.01 9.48
C ALA A 2 14.11 -5.81 9.11
N ARG A 3 14.49 -5.06 8.06
CA ARG A 3 13.69 -3.96 7.51
C ARG A 3 12.87 -4.50 6.35
N LEU A 4 11.57 -4.25 6.36
CA LEU A 4 10.72 -4.57 5.22
C LEU A 4 11.01 -3.58 4.09
N THR A 5 11.12 -4.09 2.87
CA THR A 5 11.27 -3.29 1.64
C THR A 5 9.93 -2.94 1.01
N ALA A 6 8.85 -3.55 1.50
CA ALA A 6 7.50 -3.23 1.09
C ALA A 6 7.15 -1.78 1.47
N PRO A 7 6.32 -1.10 0.68
CA PRO A 7 5.97 0.30 0.93
C PRO A 7 5.18 0.46 2.23
N ALA A 8 5.32 1.61 2.88
CA ALA A 8 4.35 2.10 3.83
C ALA A 8 3.34 2.98 3.09
N VAL A 9 2.09 3.04 3.57
CA VAL A 9 1.03 3.86 2.98
C VAL A 9 0.37 4.68 4.08
N ARG A 10 0.23 5.99 3.85
CA ARG A 10 -0.61 6.90 4.60
C ARG A 10 -1.99 6.95 3.96
N VAL A 11 -3.04 6.78 4.75
CA VAL A 11 -4.44 6.88 4.28
C VAL A 11 -5.23 7.86 5.13
N LEU A 12 -6.16 8.57 4.48
CA LEU A 12 -7.20 9.35 5.15
C LEU A 12 -8.55 8.70 4.87
N ILE A 13 -9.31 8.41 5.92
CA ILE A 13 -10.58 7.69 5.85
C ILE A 13 -11.67 8.55 6.49
N GLU A 14 -12.76 8.76 5.76
CA GLU A 14 -13.96 9.45 6.27
C GLU A 14 -14.64 8.65 7.39
N GLN A 15 -15.03 9.34 8.47
CA GLN A 15 -15.86 8.77 9.52
C GLN A 15 -17.35 8.84 9.17
N ASP A 16 -18.11 7.80 9.56
CA ASP A 16 -19.54 7.75 9.27
C ASP A 16 -20.31 8.87 9.97
N GLY A 17 -20.98 9.70 9.18
CA GLY A 17 -21.90 10.72 9.66
C GLY A 17 -21.21 11.97 10.23
N THR A 18 -19.92 12.18 9.94
CA THR A 18 -19.17 13.38 10.30
C THR A 18 -18.36 13.89 9.11
N ASP A 19 -17.97 15.16 9.13
CA ASP A 19 -16.99 15.73 8.18
C ASP A 19 -15.54 15.52 8.68
N GLU A 20 -15.31 14.52 9.53
CA GLU A 20 -13.99 14.23 10.12
C GLU A 20 -13.27 13.09 9.39
N PHE A 21 -11.95 13.19 9.32
CA PHE A 21 -11.08 12.18 8.71
C PHE A 21 -10.16 11.54 9.75
N LEU A 22 -9.96 10.23 9.63
CA LEU A 22 -8.95 9.48 10.36
C LEU A 22 -7.74 9.24 9.47
N GLU A 23 -6.57 9.62 9.96
CA GLU A 23 -5.30 9.37 9.31
C GLU A 23 -4.61 8.13 9.89
N TYR A 24 -4.09 7.27 9.02
CA TYR A 24 -3.31 6.10 9.41
C TYR A 24 -2.08 5.92 8.54
N ASP A 25 -0.94 5.70 9.19
CA ASP A 25 0.27 5.19 8.56
C ASP A 25 0.36 3.68 8.78
N VAL A 26 0.47 2.92 7.69
CA VAL A 26 0.51 1.46 7.76
C VAL A 26 1.64 0.88 6.93
N GLN A 27 2.44 0.01 7.56
CA GLN A 27 3.44 -0.80 6.88
C GLN A 27 2.76 -1.98 6.17
N THR A 28 2.89 -2.04 4.85
CA THR A 28 2.44 -3.21 4.07
C THR A 28 3.49 -4.32 4.08
N ASP A 29 3.09 -5.53 3.73
CA ASP A 29 4.01 -6.63 3.51
C ASP A 29 3.59 -7.56 2.35
N ASN A 30 4.37 -8.62 2.13
CA ASN A 30 4.12 -9.57 1.05
C ASN A 30 2.72 -10.19 1.08
N ARG A 31 2.10 -10.35 2.26
CA ARG A 31 0.74 -10.90 2.39
C ARG A 31 -0.29 -9.96 1.76
N ASP A 32 -0.07 -8.66 1.85
CA ASP A 32 -0.94 -7.63 1.26
C ASP A 32 -0.78 -7.60 -0.27
N ALA A 33 0.44 -7.80 -0.78
CA ALA A 33 0.71 -7.97 -2.20
C ALA A 33 0.04 -9.24 -2.77
N VAL A 34 0.16 -10.38 -2.08
CA VAL A 34 -0.52 -11.63 -2.46
C VAL A 34 -2.05 -11.47 -2.43
N ALA A 35 -2.58 -10.74 -1.44
CA ALA A 35 -4.01 -10.45 -1.38
C ALA A 35 -4.48 -9.61 -2.58
N TRP A 36 -3.66 -8.68 -3.06
CA TRP A 36 -3.94 -7.90 -4.27
C TRP A 36 -4.01 -8.81 -5.49
N ASP A 37 -3.02 -9.66 -5.72
CA ASP A 37 -2.99 -10.55 -6.88
C ASP A 37 -4.18 -11.51 -6.93
N MET A 38 -4.56 -12.06 -5.77
CA MET A 38 -5.72 -12.95 -5.66
C MET A 38 -7.04 -12.21 -5.87
N THR A 39 -7.13 -10.94 -5.47
CA THR A 39 -8.35 -10.14 -5.58
C THR A 39 -8.52 -9.55 -6.98
N ARG A 40 -7.45 -8.98 -7.55
CA ARG A 40 -7.49 -8.34 -8.86
C ARG A 40 -7.93 -9.30 -9.96
N GLY A 41 -7.48 -10.56 -9.91
CA GLY A 41 -7.88 -11.58 -10.88
C GLY A 41 -9.37 -11.91 -10.79
N LYS A 42 -9.94 -11.93 -9.57
CA LYS A 42 -11.36 -12.18 -9.34
C LYS A 42 -12.24 -10.98 -9.71
N LYS A 43 -11.79 -9.77 -9.41
CA LYS A 43 -12.51 -8.53 -9.68
C LYS A 43 -12.23 -7.93 -11.07
N SER A 44 -11.38 -8.59 -11.87
CA SER A 44 -10.89 -8.09 -13.17
C SER A 44 -10.33 -6.67 -13.08
N TRP A 45 -9.60 -6.39 -12.00
CA TRP A 45 -8.97 -5.09 -11.80
C TRP A 45 -7.69 -4.94 -12.65
N PRO A 46 -7.36 -3.70 -13.04
CA PRO A 46 -6.13 -3.39 -13.75
C PRO A 46 -4.86 -3.80 -12.98
N GLN A 47 -3.74 -3.83 -13.68
CA GLN A 47 -2.44 -4.04 -13.03
C GLN A 47 -2.05 -2.80 -12.22
N MET A 48 -1.09 -2.97 -11.30
CA MET A 48 -0.59 -1.88 -10.46
C MET A 48 -0.09 -0.70 -11.31
N GLN A 49 0.64 -0.97 -12.40
CA GLN A 49 1.15 0.09 -13.28
C GLN A 49 0.06 0.92 -13.95
N ASP A 50 -1.12 0.34 -14.18
CA ASP A 50 -2.23 1.00 -14.86
C ASP A 50 -3.16 1.72 -13.86
N ALA A 51 -3.17 1.27 -12.59
CA ALA A 51 -3.99 1.86 -11.53
C ALA A 51 -3.24 1.88 -10.18
N PRO A 52 -2.16 2.69 -10.05
CA PRO A 52 -1.32 2.71 -8.86
C PRO A 52 -2.07 3.14 -7.60
N MET A 53 -3.03 4.05 -7.72
CA MET A 53 -3.86 4.48 -6.58
C MET A 53 -4.77 3.36 -6.08
N LEU A 54 -5.42 2.63 -6.98
CA LEU A 54 -6.27 1.50 -6.59
C LEU A 54 -5.46 0.43 -5.86
N TRP A 55 -4.26 0.13 -6.37
CA TRP A 55 -3.34 -0.79 -5.71
C TRP A 55 -2.94 -0.29 -4.32
N ALA A 56 -2.48 0.96 -4.19
CA ALA A 56 -2.05 1.55 -2.92
C ALA A 56 -3.17 1.53 -1.86
N THR A 57 -4.39 1.93 -2.25
CA THR A 57 -5.57 1.90 -1.39
C THR A 57 -5.91 0.47 -0.95
N PHE A 58 -5.81 -0.52 -1.84
CA PHE A 58 -6.09 -1.91 -1.50
C PHE A 58 -5.07 -2.49 -0.52
N VAL A 59 -3.77 -2.28 -0.74
CA VAL A 59 -2.75 -2.84 0.14
C VAL A 59 -2.77 -2.18 1.52
N ALA A 60 -3.14 -0.89 1.61
CA ALA A 60 -3.39 -0.21 2.87
C ALA A 60 -4.59 -0.81 3.61
N TRP A 61 -5.72 -1.05 2.92
CA TRP A 61 -6.87 -1.75 3.49
C TRP A 61 -6.51 -3.13 4.03
N SER A 62 -5.80 -3.93 3.24
CA SER A 62 -5.36 -5.28 3.63
C SER A 62 -4.53 -5.24 4.91
N ALA A 63 -3.57 -4.32 4.98
CA ALA A 63 -2.68 -4.18 6.13
C ALA A 63 -3.42 -3.69 7.39
N LEU A 64 -4.30 -2.70 7.28
CA LEU A 64 -5.11 -2.18 8.39
C LEU A 64 -6.09 -3.22 8.92
N ARG A 65 -6.75 -3.96 8.02
CA ARG A 65 -7.68 -5.03 8.38
C ARG A 65 -6.96 -6.20 9.05
N ARG A 66 -5.78 -6.58 8.55
CA ARG A 66 -4.92 -7.62 9.14
C ARG A 66 -4.45 -7.24 10.55
N SER A 67 -4.19 -5.97 10.79
CA SER A 67 -3.81 -5.44 12.10
C SER A 67 -5.01 -5.14 13.02
N SER A 68 -6.24 -5.47 12.59
CA SER A 68 -7.49 -5.22 13.31
C SER A 68 -7.73 -3.73 13.66
N VAL A 69 -7.11 -2.80 12.92
CA VAL A 69 -7.31 -1.35 13.10
C VAL A 69 -8.66 -0.92 12.55
N ILE A 70 -9.10 -1.57 11.46
CA ILE A 70 -10.40 -1.34 10.83
C ILE A 70 -11.17 -2.65 10.68
N ALA A 71 -12.49 -2.55 10.67
CA ALA A 71 -13.40 -3.67 10.38
C ALA A 71 -14.09 -3.55 9.00
N LEU A 72 -13.75 -2.52 8.21
CA LEU A 72 -14.38 -2.22 6.93
C LEU A 72 -14.15 -3.33 5.89
N SER A 73 -15.17 -3.58 5.07
CA SER A 73 -15.00 -4.38 3.86
C SER A 73 -14.11 -3.62 2.86
N VAL A 74 -13.58 -4.31 1.85
CA VAL A 74 -12.77 -3.64 0.81
C VAL A 74 -13.57 -2.58 0.07
N ASP A 75 -14.84 -2.87 -0.22
CA ASP A 75 -15.69 -1.97 -1.00
C ASP A 75 -16.10 -0.74 -0.17
N ASP A 76 -16.36 -0.90 1.13
CA ASP A 76 -16.60 0.22 2.05
C ASP A 76 -15.34 1.05 2.28
N PHE A 77 -14.17 0.42 2.32
CA PHE A 77 -12.91 1.15 2.45
C PHE A 77 -12.63 1.97 1.19
N LEU A 78 -12.85 1.41 0.01
CA LEU A 78 -12.65 2.11 -1.25
C LEU A 78 -13.57 3.33 -1.41
N SER A 79 -14.79 3.29 -0.85
CA SER A 79 -15.70 4.44 -0.90
C SER A 79 -15.35 5.53 0.12
N LYS A 80 -14.74 5.17 1.26
CA LYS A 80 -14.41 6.10 2.36
C LYS A 80 -12.97 6.59 2.37
N CYS A 81 -12.06 5.90 1.68
CA CYS A 81 -10.67 6.29 1.61
C CYS A 81 -10.52 7.46 0.63
N VAL A 82 -10.36 8.66 1.20
CA VAL A 82 -10.29 9.91 0.42
C VAL A 82 -8.88 10.18 -0.11
N GLN A 83 -7.86 9.60 0.53
CA GLN A 83 -6.47 9.72 0.11
C GLN A 83 -5.70 8.46 0.49
N ALA A 84 -4.85 7.99 -0.43
CA ALA A 84 -3.85 6.96 -0.17
C ALA A 84 -2.52 7.38 -0.81
N GLN A 85 -1.47 7.48 -0.01
CA GLN A 85 -0.16 7.94 -0.45
C GLN A 85 0.91 7.00 0.07
N VAL A 86 1.80 6.55 -0.83
CA VAL A 86 2.97 5.77 -0.40
C VAL A 86 3.93 6.71 0.33
N ILE A 87 4.49 6.25 1.44
CA ILE A 87 5.44 7.00 2.25
C ILE A 87 6.74 6.22 2.42
N THR A 88 7.84 6.95 2.59
CA THR A 88 9.13 6.40 2.97
C THR A 88 9.08 5.90 4.42
N PRO A 89 10.04 5.08 4.85
CA PRO A 89 10.13 4.66 6.24
C PRO A 89 10.34 5.81 7.24
N ASP A 90 10.76 6.98 6.76
CA ASP A 90 10.92 8.20 7.54
C ASP A 90 9.61 9.03 7.61
N GLY A 91 8.54 8.58 6.92
CA GLY A 91 7.22 9.17 6.95
C GLY A 91 6.96 10.24 5.88
N ASP A 92 7.92 10.42 4.98
CA ASP A 92 7.84 11.38 3.88
C ASP A 92 7.05 10.81 2.69
N ALA A 93 6.25 11.65 2.03
CA ALA A 93 5.54 11.27 0.82
C ALA A 93 6.52 10.95 -0.34
N VAL A 94 6.27 9.84 -1.05
CA VAL A 94 6.98 9.57 -2.32
C VAL A 94 6.26 10.27 -3.47
N ASP A 95 6.62 11.53 -3.69
CA ASP A 95 6.12 12.33 -4.81
C ASP A 95 6.97 12.11 -6.06
N ALA A 96 6.52 12.59 -7.23
CA ALA A 96 7.26 12.45 -8.48
C ALA A 96 8.68 13.04 -8.43
N GLU A 97 8.94 14.01 -7.54
CA GLU A 97 10.27 14.58 -7.29
C GLU A 97 11.16 13.66 -6.42
N ASN A 98 10.58 12.70 -5.69
CA ASN A 98 11.27 11.75 -4.81
C ASN A 98 11.20 10.30 -5.31
N ALA A 99 10.66 10.06 -6.52
CA ALA A 99 10.49 8.72 -7.09
C ALA A 99 11.82 7.95 -7.25
N ASP A 100 12.93 8.65 -7.42
CA ASP A 100 14.28 8.06 -7.52
C ASP A 100 14.81 7.48 -6.18
N GLN A 101 14.11 7.72 -5.06
CA GLN A 101 14.52 7.23 -3.73
C GLN A 101 13.93 5.86 -3.38
N VAL A 102 13.02 5.32 -4.20
CA VAL A 102 12.60 3.92 -4.09
C VAL A 102 13.65 3.06 -4.81
N ALA A 103 14.84 2.97 -4.22
CA ALA A 103 15.91 2.12 -4.71
C ALA A 103 15.45 0.66 -4.69
N VAL A 104 14.92 0.20 -5.82
CA VAL A 104 14.78 -1.22 -6.15
C VAL A 104 16.20 -1.71 -6.37
N ASP A 105 16.90 -2.12 -5.31
CA ASP A 105 18.20 -2.79 -5.43
C ASP A 105 17.96 -4.13 -6.12
N PRO A 106 18.32 -4.27 -7.41
CA PRO A 106 18.22 -5.55 -8.07
C PRO A 106 19.46 -6.32 -7.62
N THR A 107 19.38 -7.05 -6.50
CA THR A 107 20.48 -7.92 -6.05
C THR A 107 20.95 -8.75 -7.25
N PRO A 108 22.15 -8.49 -7.81
CA PRO A 108 22.63 -9.26 -8.94
C PRO A 108 22.88 -10.68 -8.43
N PRO A 109 22.48 -11.74 -9.17
CA PRO A 109 22.92 -13.08 -8.81
C PRO A 109 24.44 -13.11 -8.93
N GLY A 110 25.12 -13.33 -7.81
CA GLY A 110 26.57 -13.51 -7.76
C GLY A 110 26.97 -14.69 -8.64
N HIS A 111 27.50 -14.38 -9.82
CA HIS A 111 28.21 -15.34 -10.67
C HIS A 111 29.64 -15.43 -10.13
N GLU A 112 29.87 -16.27 -9.12
CA GLU A 112 31.22 -16.73 -8.83
C GLU A 112 31.56 -17.80 -9.87
N SER A 113 32.34 -17.38 -10.87
CA SER A 113 33.07 -18.27 -11.77
C SER A 113 34.55 -18.02 -11.58
N ALA A 114 35.22 -18.91 -10.86
CA ALA A 114 36.62 -19.30 -11.06
C ALA A 114 36.91 -20.56 -10.24
#